data_AF-A0A7X6UMW9-F1
#
_entry.id   AF-A0A7X6UMW9-F1
#
_cell.length_a   1.000
_cell.length_b   1.000
_cell.length_c   1.000
_cell.angle_alpha   90.00
_cell.angle_beta   90.00
_cell.angle_gamma   90.00
#
_symmetry.space_group_name_H-M   'P 1'
#
loop_
_entity.id
_entity.type
_entity.pdbx_description
1 polymer ?
#
loop_
_entity_poly.entity_id
_entity_poly.type
_entity_poly.pdbx_seq_one_letter_code
_entity_poly.pdbx_strand_id
1 'polypeptide(L)'
;MNIETIRDQAKLLAARLELPTQSVIAAITLLDEGNTVPFIARYRKDQTGGIDDQALRNLEHELLELRELEEKRSSTLRLIDEQGLLTEELRQALNAAATKTAIDDIYRPYRPKRRTRASIAREQGLEPLADFLRGEHYNAAEMHQLAQKLVNPEAGVVDADAAIQGAMD
;
A
#
# COMPACT_ATOMS: atom_id res chain seq x y z
N MET A 1 18.82 -1.25 -8.55
CA MET A 1 18.01 -2.48 -8.75
C MET A 1 18.96 -3.67 -8.92
N ASN A 2 18.59 -4.89 -8.53
CA ASN A 2 19.45 -6.06 -8.81
C ASN A 2 19.37 -6.43 -10.31
N ILE A 3 20.48 -6.89 -10.89
CA ILE A 3 20.59 -7.31 -12.29
C ILE A 3 19.59 -8.41 -12.65
N GLU A 4 19.26 -9.30 -11.71
CA GLU A 4 18.26 -10.35 -11.91
C GLU A 4 16.86 -9.77 -12.15
N THR A 5 16.47 -8.76 -11.37
CA THR A 5 15.18 -8.07 -11.54
C THR A 5 15.06 -7.43 -12.92
N ILE A 6 16.12 -6.77 -13.41
CA ILE A 6 16.14 -6.17 -14.75
C ILE A 6 15.95 -7.25 -15.82
N ARG A 7 16.61 -8.41 -15.67
CA ARG A 7 16.49 -9.51 -16.63
C ARG A 7 15.09 -10.09 -16.69
N ASP A 8 14.42 -10.23 -15.55
CA ASP A 8 13.07 -10.79 -15.52
C ASP A 8 12.02 -9.80 -16.05
N GLN A 9 12.13 -8.52 -15.68
CA GLN A 9 11.33 -7.44 -16.29
C GLN A 9 11.55 -7.40 -17.81
N ALA A 10 12.80 -7.48 -18.26
CA ALA A 10 13.13 -7.44 -19.68
C ALA A 10 12.58 -8.63 -20.46
N LYS A 11 12.58 -9.85 -19.91
CA LYS A 11 11.98 -11.02 -20.58
C LYS A 11 10.49 -10.82 -20.82
N LEU A 12 9.77 -10.33 -19.81
CA LEU A 12 8.32 -10.10 -19.91
C LEU A 12 8.01 -9.02 -20.94
N LEU A 13 8.71 -7.89 -20.87
CA LEU A 13 8.50 -6.74 -21.76
C LEU A 13 8.95 -7.04 -23.19
N ALA A 14 10.04 -7.78 -23.39
CA ALA A 14 10.49 -8.24 -24.70
C ALA A 14 9.41 -9.06 -25.42
N ALA A 15 8.77 -9.99 -24.71
CA ALA A 15 7.68 -10.78 -25.27
C ALA A 15 6.44 -9.93 -25.59
N ARG A 16 6.09 -8.98 -24.72
CA ARG A 16 4.90 -8.11 -24.88
C ARG A 16 5.05 -7.10 -26.02
N LEU A 17 6.25 -6.54 -26.17
CA LEU A 17 6.55 -5.48 -27.13
C LEU A 17 7.17 -6.00 -28.43
N GLU A 18 7.35 -7.32 -28.54
CA GLU A 18 8.00 -7.98 -29.69
C GLU A 18 9.42 -7.43 -29.97
N LEU A 19 10.16 -7.12 -28.90
CA LEU A 19 11.51 -6.56 -28.97
C LEU A 19 12.57 -7.59 -28.54
N PRO A 20 13.82 -7.49 -29.06
CA PRO A 20 14.90 -8.35 -28.60
C PRO A 20 15.20 -8.15 -27.10
N THR A 21 15.30 -9.23 -26.34
CA THR A 21 15.51 -9.15 -24.88
C THR A 21 16.77 -8.34 -24.51
N GLN A 22 17.86 -8.46 -25.26
CA GLN A 22 19.08 -7.67 -24.99
C GLN A 22 18.85 -6.17 -25.19
N SER A 23 18.10 -5.79 -26.23
CA SER A 23 17.73 -4.40 -26.48
C SER A 23 16.87 -3.82 -25.35
N VAL A 24 15.93 -4.61 -24.83
CA VAL A 24 15.09 -4.23 -23.68
C VAL A 24 15.93 -4.10 -22.40
N ILE A 25 16.86 -5.03 -22.12
CA ILE A 25 17.78 -4.93 -20.98
C ILE A 25 18.59 -3.62 -21.04
N ALA A 26 19.15 -3.30 -22.21
CA ALA A 26 19.92 -2.08 -22.40
C ALA A 26 19.06 -0.83 -22.21
N ALA A 27 17.84 -0.80 -22.78
CA ALA A 27 16.91 0.31 -22.62
C ALA A 27 16.50 0.51 -21.15
N ILE A 28 16.13 -0.56 -20.43
CA ILE A 28 15.79 -0.47 -18.99
C ILE A 28 16.97 0.05 -18.19
N THR A 29 18.18 -0.42 -18.47
CA THR A 29 19.39 0.01 -17.76
C THR A 29 19.64 1.51 -17.96
N LEU A 30 19.52 2.00 -19.20
CA LEU A 30 19.67 3.42 -19.51
C LEU A 30 18.57 4.27 -18.85
N LEU A 31 17.33 3.81 -18.83
CA LEU A 31 16.23 4.48 -18.13
C LEU A 31 16.47 4.54 -16.62
N ASP A 32 16.97 3.45 -16.02
CA ASP A 32 17.30 3.39 -14.59
C ASP A 32 18.50 4.27 -14.21
N GLU A 33 19.41 4.52 -15.14
CA GLU A 33 20.48 5.53 -15.01
C GLU A 33 19.98 6.97 -15.12
N GLY A 34 18.68 7.18 -15.37
CA GLY A 34 18.06 8.51 -15.48
C GLY A 34 18.12 9.13 -16.88
N ASN A 35 18.48 8.35 -17.91
CA ASN A 35 18.42 8.84 -19.29
C ASN A 35 16.97 8.94 -19.76
N THR A 36 16.62 10.01 -20.46
CA THR A 36 15.28 10.18 -21.03
C THR A 36 15.13 9.47 -22.37
N VAL A 37 13.91 9.09 -22.75
CA VAL A 37 13.64 8.46 -24.05
C VAL A 37 14.22 9.26 -25.24
N PRO A 38 14.02 10.59 -25.37
CA PRO A 38 14.61 11.36 -26.46
C PRO A 38 16.15 11.31 -26.47
N PHE A 39 16.78 11.26 -25.30
CA PHE A 39 18.23 11.14 -25.19
C PHE A 39 18.69 9.76 -25.65
N ILE A 40 18.01 8.69 -25.22
CA ILE A 40 18.34 7.31 -25.61
C ILE A 40 18.19 7.14 -27.13
N ALA A 41 17.05 7.57 -27.69
CA ALA A 41 16.75 7.46 -29.12
C ALA A 41 17.78 8.18 -29.99
N ARG A 42 18.35 9.30 -29.51
CA ARG A 42 19.31 10.11 -30.27
C ARG A 42 20.78 9.73 -30.04
N TYR A 43 21.16 9.39 -28.82
CA TYR A 43 22.58 9.26 -28.42
C TYR A 43 22.97 7.87 -27.90
N ARG A 44 22.01 6.95 -27.76
CA ARG A 44 22.25 5.58 -27.28
C ARG A 44 21.60 4.52 -28.19
N LYS A 45 21.24 4.91 -29.41
CA LYS A 45 20.57 4.03 -30.38
C LYS A 45 21.32 2.72 -30.63
N ASP A 46 22.66 2.77 -30.72
CA ASP A 46 23.45 1.56 -30.94
C ASP A 46 23.45 0.62 -29.73
N GLN A 47 23.36 1.17 -28.50
CA GLN A 47 23.32 0.38 -27.27
C GLN A 47 21.99 -0.35 -27.11
N THR A 48 20.89 0.23 -27.59
CA THR A 48 19.57 -0.40 -27.58
C THR A 48 19.34 -1.30 -28.80
N GLY A 49 20.33 -1.49 -29.69
CA GLY A 49 20.15 -2.27 -30.91
C GLY A 49 19.19 -1.63 -31.92
N GLY A 50 19.05 -0.30 -31.88
CA GLY A 50 18.30 0.45 -32.88
C GLY A 50 16.82 0.71 -32.57
N ILE A 51 16.34 0.44 -31.34
CA ILE A 51 14.95 0.75 -30.94
C ILE A 51 14.66 2.23 -31.21
N ASP A 52 13.54 2.51 -31.87
CA ASP A 52 13.10 3.87 -32.18
C ASP A 52 12.42 4.58 -31.00
N ASP A 53 12.16 5.88 -31.14
CA ASP A 53 11.57 6.71 -30.09
C ASP A 53 10.19 6.20 -29.64
N GLN A 54 9.36 5.73 -30.58
CA GLN A 54 8.00 5.27 -30.25
C GLN A 54 8.04 3.97 -29.45
N ALA A 55 8.88 3.02 -29.86
CA ALA A 55 9.07 1.77 -29.13
C ALA A 55 9.70 1.99 -27.75
N LEU A 56 10.64 2.95 -27.61
CA LEU A 56 11.20 3.34 -26.32
C LEU A 56 10.15 3.95 -25.39
N ARG A 57 9.23 4.80 -25.90
CA ARG A 57 8.11 5.35 -25.09
C ARG A 57 7.17 4.26 -24.61
N ASN A 58 6.82 3.33 -25.50
CA ASN A 58 5.96 2.19 -25.14
C ASN A 58 6.65 1.32 -24.07
N LEU A 59 7.95 1.08 -24.22
CA LEU A 59 8.76 0.35 -23.23
C LEU A 59 8.78 1.05 -21.88
N GLU A 60 9.03 2.36 -21.85
CA GLU A 60 9.04 3.16 -20.60
C GLU A 60 7.68 3.09 -19.89
N HIS A 61 6.59 3.22 -20.63
CA HIS A 61 5.24 3.13 -20.07
C HIS A 61 4.93 1.73 -19.50
N GLU A 62 5.20 0.67 -20.26
CA GLU A 62 4.95 -0.70 -19.81
C GLU A 62 5.86 -1.10 -18.63
N LEU A 63 7.09 -0.59 -18.60
CA LEU A 63 8.02 -0.77 -17.48
C LEU A 63 7.48 -0.11 -16.21
N LEU A 64 6.93 1.10 -16.32
CA LEU A 64 6.33 1.81 -15.20
C LEU A 64 5.13 1.02 -14.65
N GLU A 65 4.19 0.63 -15.51
CA GLU A 65 3.01 -0.16 -15.09
C GLU A 65 3.40 -1.49 -14.43
N LEU A 66 4.41 -2.18 -14.97
CA LEU A 66 4.93 -3.41 -14.39
C LEU A 66 5.49 -3.18 -12.98
N ARG A 67 6.28 -2.12 -12.80
CA ARG A 67 6.89 -1.79 -11.50
C ARG A 67 5.84 -1.39 -10.47
N GLU A 68 4.83 -0.61 -10.86
CA GLU A 68 3.73 -0.25 -9.96
C GLU A 68 2.91 -1.48 -9.55
N LEU A 69 2.72 -2.45 -10.46
CA LEU A 69 2.09 -3.74 -10.14
C LEU A 69 2.94 -4.54 -9.14
N GLU A 70 4.24 -4.62 -9.34
CA GLU A 70 5.18 -5.32 -8.45
C GLU A 70 5.25 -4.66 -7.07
N GLU A 71 5.29 -3.34 -7.01
CA GLU A 71 5.28 -2.58 -5.75
C GLU A 71 3.98 -2.82 -4.97
N LYS A 72 2.85 -2.75 -5.66
CA LYS A 72 1.54 -3.05 -5.07
C LYS A 72 1.49 -4.48 -4.52
N ARG A 73 1.98 -5.46 -5.29
CA ARG A 73 2.05 -6.87 -4.87
C ARG A 73 2.91 -7.04 -3.61
N SER A 74 4.11 -6.47 -3.62
CA SER A 74 5.05 -6.52 -2.49
C SER A 74 4.45 -5.89 -1.24
N SER A 75 3.82 -4.72 -1.39
CA SER A 75 3.15 -4.02 -0.30
C SER A 75 1.99 -4.84 0.28
N THR A 76 1.15 -5.42 -0.57
CA THR A 76 0.05 -6.30 -0.14
C THR A 76 0.56 -7.53 0.60
N LEU A 77 1.60 -8.20 0.07
CA LEU A 77 2.21 -9.35 0.75
C LEU A 77 2.69 -8.97 2.15
N ARG A 78 3.42 -7.86 2.30
CA ARG A 78 3.87 -7.36 3.59
C ARG A 78 2.72 -7.09 4.55
N LEU A 79 1.68 -6.39 4.10
CA LEU A 79 0.52 -6.05 4.94
C LEU A 79 -0.23 -7.27 5.46
N ILE A 80 -0.26 -8.37 4.70
CA ILE A 80 -0.89 -9.62 5.13
C ILE A 80 0.05 -10.41 6.06
N ASP A 81 1.36 -10.41 5.77
CA ASP A 81 2.38 -11.07 6.59
C ASP A 81 2.51 -10.43 7.97
N GLU A 82 2.43 -9.09 8.06
CA GLU A 82 2.40 -8.33 9.31
C GLU A 82 1.21 -8.69 10.20
N GLN A 83 0.11 -9.18 9.62
CA GLN A 83 -1.04 -9.70 10.36
C GLN A 83 -0.89 -11.18 10.75
N GLY A 84 0.17 -11.86 10.30
CA GLY A 84 0.39 -13.30 10.49
C GLY A 84 -0.57 -14.17 9.68
N LEU A 85 -1.19 -13.61 8.63
CA LEU A 85 -2.23 -14.28 7.83
C LEU A 85 -1.73 -14.78 6.46
N LEU A 86 -0.45 -14.60 6.15
CA LEU A 86 0.10 -14.93 4.84
C LEU A 86 0.32 -16.45 4.71
N THR A 87 -0.57 -17.13 4.00
CA THR A 87 -0.39 -18.55 3.63
C THR A 87 0.37 -18.69 2.31
N GLU A 88 0.87 -19.89 2.03
CA GLU A 88 1.55 -20.18 0.77
C GLU A 88 0.61 -20.07 -0.44
N GLU A 89 -0.65 -20.51 -0.29
CA GLU A 89 -1.67 -20.39 -1.32
C GLU A 89 -1.97 -18.91 -1.64
N LEU A 90 -2.01 -18.06 -0.61
CA LEU A 90 -2.24 -16.63 -0.76
C LEU A 90 -1.05 -15.92 -1.40
N ARG A 91 0.17 -16.32 -1.04
CA ARG A 91 1.40 -15.87 -1.70
C ARG A 91 1.39 -16.21 -3.18
N GLN A 92 1.03 -17.45 -3.53
CA GLN A 92 0.92 -17.88 -4.92
C GLN A 92 -0.17 -17.12 -5.68
N ALA A 93 -1.34 -16.91 -5.07
CA ALA A 93 -2.41 -16.13 -5.68
C ALA A 93 -1.99 -14.67 -5.98
N LEU A 94 -1.30 -14.02 -5.05
CA LEU A 94 -0.77 -12.66 -5.25
C LEU A 94 0.34 -12.60 -6.31
N ASN A 95 1.21 -13.62 -6.37
CA ASN A 95 2.24 -13.72 -7.40
C ASN A 95 1.66 -13.96 -8.80
N ALA A 96 0.57 -14.71 -8.90
CA ALA A 96 -0.14 -14.95 -10.17
C ALA A 96 -1.04 -13.79 -10.61
N ALA A 97 -1.33 -12.82 -9.73
CA ALA A 97 -2.18 -11.69 -10.06
C ALA A 97 -1.54 -10.78 -11.12
N ALA A 98 -2.21 -10.68 -12.27
CA ALA A 98 -1.74 -9.94 -13.44
C ALA A 98 -2.12 -8.45 -13.44
N THR A 99 -3.02 -8.01 -12.55
CA THR A 99 -3.52 -6.63 -12.50
C THR A 99 -3.58 -6.10 -11.07
N LYS A 100 -3.47 -4.77 -10.92
CA LYS A 100 -3.60 -4.09 -9.62
C LYS A 100 -4.97 -4.38 -8.98
N THR A 101 -6.03 -4.43 -9.79
CA THR A 101 -7.39 -4.80 -9.36
C THR A 101 -7.46 -6.20 -8.78
N ALA A 102 -6.86 -7.20 -9.44
CA ALA A 102 -6.84 -8.57 -8.92
C ALA A 102 -6.11 -8.65 -7.57
N ILE A 103 -5.02 -7.90 -7.40
CA ILE A 103 -4.33 -7.78 -6.10
C ILE A 103 -5.25 -7.17 -5.05
N ASP A 104 -5.97 -6.09 -5.38
CA ASP A 104 -6.90 -5.44 -4.45
C ASP A 104 -8.07 -6.34 -4.05
N ASP A 105 -8.60 -7.13 -4.99
CA ASP A 105 -9.67 -8.09 -4.72
C ASP A 105 -9.19 -9.22 -3.79
N ILE A 106 -7.98 -9.74 -4.00
CA ILE A 106 -7.36 -10.72 -3.09
C ILE A 106 -7.12 -10.11 -1.71
N TYR A 107 -6.67 -8.86 -1.63
CA TYR A 107 -6.38 -8.20 -0.37
C TYR A 107 -7.64 -7.81 0.42
N ARG A 108 -8.77 -7.58 -0.25
CA ARG A 108 -10.00 -7.03 0.36
C ARG A 108 -10.42 -7.70 1.67
N PRO A 109 -10.42 -9.04 1.84
CA PRO A 109 -10.79 -9.69 3.09
C PRO A 109 -9.83 -9.44 4.25
N TYR A 110 -8.57 -9.11 3.94
CA TYR A 110 -7.48 -8.91 4.90
C TYR A 110 -7.22 -7.43 5.21
N ARG A 111 -7.98 -6.52 4.58
CA ARG A 111 -7.84 -5.09 4.86
C ARG A 111 -8.25 -4.86 6.32
N PRO A 112 -7.39 -4.23 7.16
CA PRO A 112 -7.76 -3.89 8.52
C PRO A 112 -9.06 -3.09 8.53
N LYS A 113 -9.98 -3.46 9.43
CA LYS A 113 -11.17 -2.63 9.65
C LYS A 113 -10.70 -1.26 10.10
N ARG A 114 -11.25 -0.20 9.50
CA ARG A 114 -10.96 1.17 9.95
C ARG A 114 -11.26 1.25 11.45
N ARG A 115 -10.25 1.61 12.24
CA ARG A 115 -10.47 2.05 13.62
C ARG A 115 -11.23 3.38 13.54
N THR A 116 -12.54 3.32 13.75
CA THR A 116 -13.40 4.49 13.90
C THR A 116 -13.15 5.13 15.25
N ARG A 117 -13.51 6.41 15.41
CA ARG A 117 -13.42 7.10 16.70
C ARG A 117 -14.18 6.34 17.80
N ALA A 118 -15.39 5.86 17.50
CA ALA A 118 -16.13 4.95 18.39
C ALA A 118 -15.38 3.65 18.75
N SER A 119 -14.67 3.00 17.82
CA SER A 119 -13.86 1.81 18.17
C SER A 119 -12.64 2.15 19.03
N ILE A 120 -12.03 3.31 18.79
CA ILE A 120 -10.91 3.81 19.59
C ILE A 120 -11.41 4.10 21.02
N ALA A 121 -12.55 4.78 21.17
CA ALA A 121 -13.16 5.07 22.46
C ALA A 121 -13.51 3.79 23.25
N ARG A 122 -14.02 2.74 22.58
CA ARG A 122 -14.23 1.43 23.21
C ARG A 122 -12.92 0.79 23.66
N GLU A 123 -11.90 0.78 22.81
CA GLU A 123 -10.57 0.24 23.15
C GLU A 123 -9.90 1.03 24.30
N GLN A 124 -10.22 2.31 24.43
CA GLN A 124 -9.81 3.17 25.55
C GLN A 124 -10.60 2.92 26.85
N GLY A 125 -11.61 2.04 26.83
CA GLY A 125 -12.44 1.74 27.99
C GLY A 125 -13.48 2.81 28.30
N LEU A 126 -13.83 3.68 27.35
CA LEU A 126 -14.80 4.78 27.54
C LEU A 126 -16.27 4.34 27.42
N GLU A 127 -16.53 3.05 27.17
CA GLU A 127 -17.89 2.50 27.02
C GLU A 127 -18.82 2.78 28.22
N PRO A 128 -18.38 2.72 29.49
CA PRO A 128 -19.23 3.08 30.63
C PRO A 128 -19.68 4.55 30.63
N LEU A 129 -18.84 5.45 30.13
CA LEU A 129 -19.19 6.87 30.01
C LEU A 129 -20.13 7.11 28.83
N ALA A 130 -19.93 6.40 27.72
CA ALA A 130 -20.85 6.43 26.58
C ALA A 130 -22.25 5.87 26.93
N ASP A 131 -22.32 4.84 27.78
CA ASP A 131 -23.57 4.32 28.33
C ASP A 131 -24.25 5.33 29.26
N PHE A 132 -23.46 5.99 30.12
CA PHE A 132 -23.96 7.04 31.01
C PHE A 132 -24.55 8.22 30.22
N LEU A 133 -23.87 8.66 29.16
CA LEU A 133 -24.33 9.74 28.27
C LEU A 133 -25.61 9.38 27.48
N ARG A 134 -25.87 8.09 27.24
CA ARG A 134 -27.08 7.61 26.56
C ARG A 134 -28.31 7.51 27.49
N GLY A 135 -28.11 7.56 28.80
CA GLY A 135 -29.20 7.51 29.78
C GLY A 135 -30.07 8.77 29.80
N GLU A 136 -31.34 8.64 30.19
CA GLU A 136 -32.31 9.74 30.20
C GLU A 136 -32.06 10.80 31.31
N HIS A 137 -31.16 10.53 32.26
CA HIS A 137 -30.83 11.41 33.37
C HIS A 137 -29.32 11.50 33.55
N TYR A 138 -28.70 12.55 33.02
CA TYR A 138 -27.29 12.84 33.27
C TYR A 138 -27.14 14.03 34.22
N ASN A 139 -26.30 13.87 35.22
CA ASN A 139 -25.81 14.94 36.09
C ASN A 139 -24.38 15.29 35.67
N ALA A 140 -24.10 16.57 35.41
CA ALA A 140 -22.78 17.04 35.01
C ALA A 140 -21.67 16.68 36.02
N ALA A 141 -21.99 16.67 37.32
CA ALA A 141 -21.03 16.30 38.36
C ALA A 141 -20.70 14.80 38.32
N GLU A 142 -21.71 13.94 38.09
CA GLU A 142 -21.54 12.49 38.01
C GLU A 142 -20.80 12.08 36.72
N MET A 143 -21.12 12.74 35.60
CA MET A 143 -20.40 12.60 34.33
C MET A 143 -18.91 12.90 34.51
N HIS A 144 -18.57 14.05 35.10
CA HIS A 144 -17.18 14.46 35.28
C HIS A 144 -16.44 13.53 36.27
N GLN A 145 -17.11 13.04 37.31
CA GLN A 145 -16.54 12.05 38.22
C GLN A 145 -16.27 10.71 37.53
N LEU A 146 -17.18 10.25 36.67
CA LEU A 146 -17.00 9.02 35.90
C LEU A 146 -15.88 9.18 34.87
N ALA A 147 -15.83 10.31 34.18
CA ALA A 147 -14.75 10.65 33.25
C ALA A 147 -13.38 10.67 33.93
N GLN A 148 -13.27 11.27 35.12
CA GLN A 148 -12.03 11.31 35.90
C GLN A 148 -11.52 9.90 36.24
N LYS A 149 -12.41 8.94 36.48
CA LYS A 149 -12.06 7.53 36.77
C LYS A 149 -11.58 6.77 35.54
N LEU A 150 -11.90 7.24 34.34
CA LEU A 150 -11.53 6.64 33.07
C LEU A 150 -10.30 7.30 32.43
N VAL A 151 -9.69 8.28 33.09
CA VAL A 151 -8.42 8.87 32.64
C VAL A 151 -7.33 7.81 32.66
N ASN A 152 -6.80 7.52 31.49
CA ASN A 152 -5.73 6.56 31.29
C ASN A 152 -4.78 7.10 30.21
N PRO A 153 -3.69 7.79 30.60
CA PRO A 153 -2.73 8.33 29.65
C PRO A 153 -2.07 7.26 28.78
N GLU A 154 -1.90 6.04 29.28
CA GLU A 154 -1.34 4.91 28.51
C GLU A 154 -2.30 4.43 27.41
N ALA A 155 -3.61 4.59 27.60
CA ALA A 155 -4.62 4.36 26.57
C ALA A 155 -4.88 5.61 25.69
N GLY A 156 -4.21 6.74 25.95
CA GLY A 156 -4.40 7.99 25.21
C GLY A 156 -5.56 8.85 25.71
N VAL A 157 -6.08 8.60 26.92
CA VAL A 157 -7.09 9.43 27.59
C VAL A 157 -6.37 10.28 28.65
N VAL A 158 -6.01 11.51 28.28
CA VAL A 158 -5.08 12.35 29.07
C VAL A 158 -5.76 13.10 30.22
N ASP A 159 -7.05 13.38 30.11
CA ASP A 159 -7.85 14.08 31.11
C ASP A 159 -9.34 13.73 30.97
N ALA A 160 -10.15 14.25 31.90
CA ALA A 160 -11.59 13.98 31.94
C ALA A 160 -12.31 14.54 30.70
N ASP A 161 -11.87 15.68 30.16
CA ASP A 161 -12.46 16.27 28.96
C ASP A 161 -12.21 15.40 27.73
N ALA A 162 -11.01 14.84 27.59
CA ALA A 162 -10.66 13.87 26.55
C ALA A 162 -11.50 12.59 26.68
N ALA A 163 -11.76 12.12 27.90
CA ALA A 163 -12.64 10.97 28.15
C ALA A 163 -14.08 11.26 27.70
N ILE A 164 -14.62 12.43 28.03
CA ILE A 164 -15.98 12.85 27.65
C ILE A 164 -16.10 12.99 26.13
N GLN A 165 -15.15 13.67 25.50
CA GLN A 165 -15.13 13.83 24.05
C GLN A 165 -15.02 12.48 23.33
N GLY A 166 -14.13 11.59 23.80
CA GLY A 166 -13.99 10.25 23.23
C GLY A 166 -15.28 9.42 23.39
N ALA A 167 -15.99 9.56 24.50
CA ALA A 167 -17.27 8.86 24.72
C ALA A 167 -18.45 9.38 23.87
N MET A 168 -18.32 10.56 23.25
CA MET A 168 -19.35 11.17 22.40
C MET A 168 -19.23 10.81 20.90
N ASP A 169 -18.09 10.25 20.46
CA ASP A 169 -17.81 9.85 19.07
C ASP A 169 -18.36 8.45 18.70
#